data_AF-A0A968T271-F1
#
_entry.id   AF-A0A968T271-F1
#
_cell.length_a   1.000
_cell.length_b   1.000
_cell.length_c   1.000
_cell.angle_alpha   90.00
_cell.angle_beta   90.00
_cell.angle_gamma   90.00
#
_symmetry.space_group_name_H-M   'P 1'
#
loop_
_entity.id
_entity.type
_entity.pdbx_description
1 polymer ?
#
loop_
_entity_poly.entity_id
_entity_poly.type
_entity_poly.pdbx_seq_one_letter_code
_entity_poly.pdbx_strand_id
1 'polypeptide(L)'
;MAERRAPAPRPPWIEVDRLPIEQDIPSHAKAQSVLDAYFAELRQVNLQGGSVEACRLGPDQAAYVGTAVCAACHPEAHAFWVDTAHAKAWSTLEQDGKDADLTCVGCHSVGFRRPGGFCRLSHGESLRNVGCESCHGPGGLHVIAGDTSNIDRALASASAPTPVTSPSTATASTIRRTSVRSRGSVTPSGRRPLEPPAPRHRMHVAVRARARGVSIRGTCARSRRARGGRRSAD
;
A
#
# COMPACT_ATOMS: atom_id res chain seq x y z
N MET A 1 31.21 -2.77 -15.01
CA MET A 1 31.90 -1.80 -15.88
C MET A 1 31.54 -0.41 -15.38
N ALA A 2 32.44 0.30 -14.71
CA ALA A 2 32.14 1.67 -14.28
C ALA A 2 32.13 2.57 -15.52
N GLU A 3 30.97 3.13 -15.86
CA GLU A 3 30.85 4.07 -16.97
C GLU A 3 31.74 5.28 -16.71
N ARG A 4 32.65 5.56 -17.64
CA ARG A 4 33.53 6.73 -17.56
C ARG A 4 32.67 7.96 -17.75
N ARG A 5 32.53 8.75 -16.69
CA ARG A 5 31.77 10.00 -16.73
C ARG A 5 32.52 11.04 -17.54
N ALA A 6 31.84 11.68 -18.49
CA ALA A 6 32.42 12.77 -19.26
C ALA A 6 32.83 13.94 -18.33
N PRO A 7 33.90 14.67 -18.65
CA PRO A 7 34.31 15.84 -17.88
C PRO A 7 33.23 16.92 -17.91
N ALA A 8 33.06 17.60 -16.78
CA ALA A 8 32.02 18.62 -16.66
C ALA A 8 32.29 19.85 -17.54
N PRO A 9 31.24 20.50 -18.08
CA PRO A 9 31.38 21.70 -18.93
C PRO A 9 31.78 22.94 -18.11
N ARG A 10 32.03 24.08 -18.79
CA ARG A 10 32.32 25.35 -18.11
C ARG A 10 31.08 25.88 -17.38
N PRO A 11 31.22 26.45 -16.17
CA PRO A 11 30.08 26.90 -15.36
C PRO A 11 29.32 28.08 -15.99
N PRO A 12 28.02 28.25 -15.62
CA PRO A 12 27.28 27.42 -14.69
C PRO A 12 26.69 26.16 -15.34
N TRP A 13 26.82 25.02 -14.67
CA TRP A 13 26.15 23.78 -15.05
C TRP A 13 25.59 23.07 -13.82
N ILE A 14 24.62 22.19 -14.05
CA ILE A 14 24.07 21.31 -13.04
C ILE A 14 24.31 19.87 -13.44
N GLU A 15 24.55 19.06 -12.43
CA GLU A 15 24.58 17.62 -12.54
C GLU A 15 23.18 17.07 -12.25
N VAL A 16 22.69 16.17 -13.08
CA VAL A 16 21.42 15.48 -12.85
C VAL A 16 21.68 13.98 -12.94
N ASP A 17 21.69 13.33 -11.79
CA ASP A 17 21.65 11.87 -11.74
C ASP A 17 20.19 11.43 -11.78
N ARG A 18 19.88 10.53 -12.73
CA ARG A 18 18.57 9.90 -12.84
C ARG A 18 18.65 8.55 -12.16
N LEU A 19 18.11 8.46 -10.96
CA LEU A 19 17.95 7.19 -10.26
C LEU A 19 16.56 6.64 -10.57
N PRO A 20 16.43 5.46 -11.20
CA PRO A 20 15.13 4.82 -11.37
C PRO A 20 14.58 4.47 -10.00
N ILE A 21 13.28 4.73 -9.75
CA ILE A 21 12.64 4.40 -8.47
C ILE A 21 12.32 2.90 -8.50
N GLU A 22 13.26 2.09 -8.05
CA GLU A 22 13.12 0.65 -7.91
C GLU A 22 12.92 0.26 -6.43
N GLN A 23 12.41 -0.95 -6.19
CA GLN A 23 12.12 -1.43 -4.82
C GLN A 23 13.38 -1.72 -3.98
N ASP A 24 14.56 -1.81 -4.62
CA ASP A 24 15.83 -2.09 -3.99
C ASP A 24 16.58 -0.83 -3.50
N ILE A 25 16.02 0.36 -3.71
CA ILE A 25 16.59 1.60 -3.20
C ILE A 25 16.48 1.61 -1.67
N PRO A 26 17.60 1.73 -0.93
CA PRO A 26 17.56 1.82 0.52
C PRO A 26 16.78 3.04 1.01
N SER A 27 15.88 2.83 1.96
CA SER A 27 15.17 3.92 2.64
C SER A 27 16.14 4.88 3.32
N HIS A 28 15.86 6.18 3.20
CA HIS A 28 16.64 7.20 3.91
C HIS A 28 16.29 7.17 5.41
N ALA A 29 17.28 7.04 6.30
CA ALA A 29 17.08 6.87 7.74
C ALA A 29 16.10 7.89 8.37
N LYS A 30 16.23 9.18 8.01
CA LYS A 30 15.29 10.22 8.50
C LYS A 30 13.85 10.02 8.01
N ALA A 31 13.66 9.57 6.78
CA ALA A 31 12.32 9.31 6.25
C ALA A 31 11.71 8.10 6.96
N GLN A 32 12.50 7.04 7.16
CA GLN A 32 12.09 5.87 7.92
C GLN A 32 11.64 6.24 9.34
N SER A 33 12.45 7.00 10.08
CA SER A 33 12.08 7.40 11.45
C SER A 33 10.79 8.22 11.54
N VAL A 34 10.47 9.00 10.50
CA VAL A 34 9.21 9.77 10.45
C VAL A 34 8.03 8.85 10.19
N LEU A 35 8.18 7.87 9.30
CA LEU A 35 7.15 6.87 9.03
C LEU A 35 6.91 5.97 10.24
N ASP A 36 7.97 5.52 10.92
CA ASP A 36 7.86 4.67 12.11
C ASP A 36 7.08 5.37 13.22
N ALA A 37 7.39 6.67 13.47
CA ALA A 37 6.66 7.48 14.43
C ALA A 37 5.18 7.65 14.05
N TYR A 38 4.91 7.88 12.76
CA TYR A 38 3.55 8.00 12.24
C TYR A 38 2.74 6.71 12.45
N PHE A 39 3.27 5.54 12.10
CA PHE A 39 2.57 4.28 12.28
C PHE A 39 2.38 3.91 13.75
N ALA A 40 3.35 4.25 14.61
CA ALA A 40 3.21 4.10 16.06
C ALA A 40 2.07 4.95 16.63
N GLU A 41 1.92 6.20 16.18
CA GLU A 41 0.81 7.08 16.58
C GLU A 41 -0.53 6.56 16.04
N LEU A 42 -0.59 6.19 14.76
CA LEU A 42 -1.78 5.59 14.15
C LEU A 42 -2.26 4.36 14.91
N ARG A 43 -1.33 3.52 15.37
CA ARG A 43 -1.66 2.34 16.17
C ARG A 43 -2.44 2.73 17.43
N GLN A 44 -2.00 3.76 18.15
CA GLN A 44 -2.71 4.22 19.34
C GLN A 44 -4.12 4.68 19.02
N VAL A 45 -4.29 5.44 17.93
CA VAL A 45 -5.61 5.94 17.50
C VAL A 45 -6.54 4.79 17.09
N ASN A 46 -6.06 3.86 16.25
CA ASN A 46 -6.92 2.80 15.71
C ASN A 46 -7.23 1.69 16.74
N LEU A 47 -6.38 1.52 17.78
CA LEU A 47 -6.67 0.62 18.90
C LEU A 47 -7.77 1.15 19.82
N GLN A 48 -7.94 2.47 19.93
CA GLN A 48 -9.05 3.08 20.68
C GLN A 48 -10.42 2.79 20.05
N GLY A 49 -10.43 2.28 18.82
CA GLY A 49 -11.60 1.74 18.15
C GLY A 49 -12.23 2.70 17.14
N GLY A 50 -13.31 2.26 16.53
CA GLY A 50 -14.05 3.00 15.52
C GLY A 50 -15.46 2.41 15.35
N SER A 51 -16.24 3.05 14.48
CA SER A 51 -17.57 2.54 14.13
C SER A 51 -17.48 1.14 13.53
N VAL A 52 -18.40 0.27 13.96
CA VAL A 52 -18.59 -1.09 13.43
C VAL A 52 -19.90 -1.22 12.67
N GLU A 53 -20.53 -0.11 12.31
CA GLU A 53 -21.86 -0.15 11.67
C GLU A 53 -21.83 -0.91 10.35
N ALA A 54 -20.78 -0.72 9.54
CA ALA A 54 -20.56 -1.44 8.28
C ALA A 54 -20.42 -2.97 8.47
N CYS A 55 -20.26 -3.43 9.70
CA CYS A 55 -20.02 -4.81 10.07
C CYS A 55 -21.20 -5.48 10.73
N ARG A 56 -22.27 -4.73 10.98
CA ARG A 56 -23.49 -5.26 11.56
C ARG A 56 -24.04 -6.32 10.62
N LEU A 57 -24.15 -7.55 11.12
CA LEU A 57 -24.69 -8.67 10.38
C LEU A 57 -26.22 -8.57 10.35
N GLY A 58 -26.80 -8.66 9.15
CA GLY A 58 -28.24 -8.82 8.96
C GLY A 58 -28.70 -10.26 9.22
N PRO A 59 -30.02 -10.49 9.38
CA PRO A 59 -30.57 -11.81 9.72
C PRO A 59 -30.28 -12.90 8.68
N ASP A 60 -30.23 -12.53 7.39
CA ASP A 60 -30.06 -13.48 6.28
C ASP A 60 -28.63 -13.49 5.71
N GLN A 61 -27.68 -12.82 6.39
CA GLN A 61 -26.30 -12.70 5.91
C GLN A 61 -25.40 -13.75 6.56
N ALA A 62 -24.54 -14.38 5.76
CA ALA A 62 -23.48 -15.23 6.28
C ALA A 62 -22.36 -14.40 6.92
N ALA A 63 -21.98 -14.76 8.15
CA ALA A 63 -20.79 -14.22 8.79
C ALA A 63 -19.51 -14.84 8.21
N TYR A 64 -18.38 -14.15 8.39
CA TYR A 64 -17.07 -14.73 8.16
C TYR A 64 -16.66 -15.56 9.37
N VAL A 65 -16.18 -16.78 9.14
CA VAL A 65 -15.85 -17.74 10.21
C VAL A 65 -14.34 -17.92 10.42
N GLY A 66 -13.53 -17.49 9.45
CA GLY A 66 -12.08 -17.62 9.47
C GLY A 66 -11.58 -18.97 8.94
N THR A 67 -10.36 -18.96 8.42
CA THR A 67 -9.74 -20.11 7.73
C THR A 67 -9.64 -21.36 8.61
N ALA A 68 -9.45 -21.21 9.91
CA ALA A 68 -9.33 -22.33 10.84
C ALA A 68 -10.58 -23.23 10.85
N VAL A 69 -11.77 -22.66 10.68
CA VAL A 69 -13.03 -23.41 10.62
C VAL A 69 -13.10 -24.24 9.33
N CYS A 70 -12.61 -23.68 8.22
CA CYS A 70 -12.57 -24.38 6.93
C CYS A 70 -11.66 -25.61 6.97
N ALA A 71 -10.57 -25.56 7.74
CA ALA A 71 -9.57 -26.62 7.82
C ALA A 71 -10.12 -27.96 8.35
N ALA A 72 -11.20 -27.94 9.14
CA ALA A 72 -11.81 -29.15 9.68
C ALA A 72 -12.43 -30.05 8.60
N CYS A 73 -12.98 -29.46 7.53
CA CYS A 73 -13.62 -30.17 6.42
C CYS A 73 -12.80 -30.14 5.12
N HIS A 74 -11.85 -29.20 5.00
CA HIS A 74 -11.01 -29.02 3.81
C HIS A 74 -9.50 -29.04 4.16
N PRO A 75 -8.99 -30.16 4.73
CA PRO A 75 -7.61 -30.23 5.21
C PRO A 75 -6.58 -30.10 4.07
N GLU A 76 -6.85 -30.63 2.88
CA GLU A 76 -5.92 -30.57 1.74
C GLU A 76 -5.78 -29.14 1.21
N ALA A 77 -6.90 -28.42 1.08
CA ALA A 77 -6.89 -27.03 0.64
C ALA A 77 -6.23 -26.12 1.68
N HIS A 78 -6.46 -26.39 2.97
CA HIS A 78 -5.80 -25.68 4.05
C HIS A 78 -4.27 -25.93 4.05
N ALA A 79 -3.85 -27.18 3.86
CA ALA A 79 -2.43 -27.54 3.76
C ALA A 79 -1.72 -26.83 2.60
N PHE A 80 -2.41 -26.60 1.48
CA PHE A 80 -1.89 -25.74 0.42
C PHE A 80 -1.84 -24.26 0.85
N TRP A 81 -2.91 -23.75 1.45
CA TRP A 81 -3.03 -22.33 1.79
C TRP A 81 -1.94 -21.85 2.76
N VAL A 82 -1.59 -22.64 3.79
CA VAL A 82 -0.62 -22.23 4.84
C VAL A 82 0.75 -21.82 4.29
N ASP A 83 1.16 -22.37 3.14
CA ASP A 83 2.45 -22.06 2.53
C ASP A 83 2.44 -20.81 1.65
N THR A 84 1.25 -20.29 1.32
CA THR A 84 1.10 -19.13 0.43
C THR A 84 1.48 -17.81 1.10
N ALA A 85 1.74 -16.78 0.28
CA ALA A 85 1.91 -15.42 0.76
C ALA A 85 0.64 -14.89 1.45
N HIS A 86 -0.54 -15.34 1.01
CA HIS A 86 -1.82 -14.97 1.58
C HIS A 86 -1.97 -15.41 3.04
N ALA A 87 -1.52 -16.63 3.39
CA ALA A 87 -1.49 -17.10 4.78
C ALA A 87 -0.50 -16.35 5.68
N LYS A 88 0.48 -15.65 5.08
CA LYS A 88 1.51 -14.88 5.77
C LYS A 88 1.24 -13.38 5.75
N ALA A 89 0.14 -12.95 5.13
CA ALA A 89 -0.12 -11.54 4.85
C ALA A 89 -0.10 -10.67 6.12
N TRP A 90 -0.71 -11.10 7.22
CA TRP A 90 -0.73 -10.29 8.43
C TRP A 90 0.67 -10.08 9.02
N SER A 91 1.52 -11.12 8.97
CA SER A 91 2.88 -11.06 9.51
C SER A 91 3.74 -10.00 8.84
N THR A 92 3.48 -9.68 7.56
CA THR A 92 4.22 -8.61 6.86
C THR A 92 3.85 -7.23 7.42
N LEU A 93 2.60 -7.05 7.89
CA LEU A 93 2.22 -5.80 8.54
C LEU A 93 2.85 -5.68 9.93
N GLU A 94 2.93 -6.76 10.68
CA GLU A 94 3.57 -6.76 11.99
C GLU A 94 5.07 -6.45 11.89
N GLN A 95 5.75 -7.04 10.90
CA GLN A 95 7.17 -6.76 10.62
C GLN A 95 7.42 -5.29 10.26
N ASP A 96 6.48 -4.67 9.54
CA ASP A 96 6.56 -3.27 9.11
C ASP A 96 5.97 -2.27 10.13
N GLY A 97 5.37 -2.75 11.24
CA GLY A 97 4.66 -1.91 12.20
C GLY A 97 3.35 -1.29 11.68
N LYS A 98 2.75 -1.86 10.63
CA LYS A 98 1.55 -1.37 9.91
C LYS A 98 0.29 -2.16 10.23
N ASP A 99 0.32 -3.08 11.19
CA ASP A 99 -0.81 -3.97 11.51
C ASP A 99 -2.00 -3.25 12.17
N ALA A 100 -1.83 -1.97 12.50
CA ALA A 100 -2.90 -1.09 12.95
C ALA A 100 -3.28 -0.01 11.92
N ASP A 101 -2.70 -0.01 10.72
CA ASP A 101 -3.11 0.89 9.64
C ASP A 101 -4.32 0.31 8.90
N LEU A 102 -5.47 0.96 9.04
CA LEU A 102 -6.73 0.51 8.42
C LEU A 102 -6.70 0.49 6.89
N THR A 103 -5.76 1.21 6.26
CA THR A 103 -5.55 1.13 4.80
C THR A 103 -4.82 -0.16 4.39
N CYS A 104 -4.00 -0.71 5.29
CA CYS A 104 -3.28 -1.97 5.10
C CYS A 104 -4.14 -3.19 5.51
N VAL A 105 -4.80 -3.08 6.67
CA VAL A 105 -5.65 -4.14 7.24
C VAL A 105 -6.71 -4.63 6.25
N GLY A 106 -7.25 -3.73 5.42
CA GLY A 106 -8.26 -4.07 4.42
C GLY A 106 -7.88 -5.19 3.46
N CYS A 107 -6.61 -5.24 3.05
CA CYS A 107 -6.11 -6.25 2.11
C CYS A 107 -5.41 -7.42 2.80
N HIS A 108 -5.06 -7.29 4.08
CA HIS A 108 -4.31 -8.30 4.85
C HIS A 108 -5.19 -9.07 5.86
N SER A 109 -6.51 -8.89 5.77
CA SER A 109 -7.52 -9.58 6.57
C SER A 109 -8.68 -10.04 5.69
N VAL A 110 -9.61 -10.76 6.30
CA VAL A 110 -10.84 -11.26 5.68
C VAL A 110 -12.01 -10.34 6.02
N GLY A 111 -12.78 -9.94 5.00
CA GLY A 111 -14.05 -9.25 5.20
C GLY A 111 -13.93 -7.88 5.89
N PHE A 112 -12.84 -7.15 5.67
CA PHE A 112 -12.63 -5.87 6.35
C PHE A 112 -13.79 -4.89 6.12
N ARG A 113 -14.39 -4.41 7.21
CA ARG A 113 -15.58 -3.52 7.19
C ARG A 113 -16.74 -4.08 6.36
N ARG A 114 -16.91 -5.41 6.38
CA ARG A 114 -18.07 -6.11 5.83
C ARG A 114 -18.92 -6.69 6.95
N PRO A 115 -20.24 -6.89 6.74
CA PRO A 115 -21.11 -7.59 7.68
C PRO A 115 -20.48 -8.91 8.15
N GLY A 116 -20.32 -9.06 9.47
CA GLY A 116 -19.73 -10.25 10.09
C GLY A 116 -18.24 -10.48 9.82
N GLY A 117 -17.50 -9.50 9.28
CA GLY A 117 -16.08 -9.61 8.94
C GLY A 117 -15.12 -8.89 9.91
N PHE A 118 -13.88 -8.65 9.48
CA PHE A 118 -12.88 -7.97 10.31
C PHE A 118 -13.22 -6.49 10.51
N CYS A 119 -13.42 -6.06 11.77
CA CYS A 119 -13.97 -4.73 12.03
C CYS A 119 -13.32 -3.94 13.14
N ARG A 120 -12.65 -4.60 14.09
CA ARG A 120 -11.84 -3.95 15.11
C ARG A 120 -10.53 -4.69 15.24
N LEU A 121 -9.45 -3.94 15.43
CA LEU A 121 -8.13 -4.53 15.68
C LEU A 121 -8.11 -5.42 16.93
N SER A 122 -8.94 -5.07 17.93
CA SER A 122 -9.12 -5.84 19.17
C SER A 122 -9.99 -7.09 19.01
N HIS A 123 -10.73 -7.23 17.91
CA HIS A 123 -11.69 -8.31 17.69
C HIS A 123 -11.68 -8.71 16.22
N GLY A 124 -10.76 -9.60 15.85
CA GLY A 124 -10.60 -10.07 14.47
C GLY A 124 -9.41 -11.01 14.22
N GLU A 125 -8.81 -11.58 15.27
CA GLU A 125 -7.60 -12.42 15.12
C GLU A 125 -7.82 -13.62 14.20
N SER A 126 -9.00 -14.25 14.27
CA SER A 126 -9.39 -15.36 13.39
C SER A 126 -9.57 -14.96 11.92
N LEU A 127 -9.68 -13.68 11.63
CA LEU A 127 -9.85 -13.09 10.30
C LEU A 127 -8.58 -12.37 9.81
N ARG A 128 -7.46 -12.50 10.53
CA ARG A 128 -6.15 -12.07 10.03
C ARG A 128 -5.68 -12.97 8.90
N ASN A 129 -4.85 -12.41 8.01
CA ASN A 129 -4.40 -12.98 6.76
C ASN A 129 -5.45 -12.96 5.65
N VAL A 130 -5.02 -13.19 4.41
CA VAL A 130 -5.93 -13.39 3.29
C VAL A 130 -6.37 -14.84 3.31
N GLY A 131 -7.53 -15.09 3.93
CA GLY A 131 -8.07 -16.42 4.19
C GLY A 131 -8.95 -16.98 3.06
N CYS A 132 -9.53 -18.16 3.28
CA CYS A 132 -10.40 -18.85 2.32
C CYS A 132 -11.54 -17.93 1.84
N GLU A 133 -12.18 -17.25 2.79
CA GLU A 133 -13.36 -16.43 2.54
C GLU A 133 -13.05 -15.12 1.79
N SER A 134 -11.76 -14.74 1.65
CA SER A 134 -11.34 -13.64 0.77
C SER A 134 -11.46 -13.97 -0.72
N CYS A 135 -11.60 -15.25 -1.08
CA CYS A 135 -11.79 -15.71 -2.46
C CYS A 135 -13.03 -16.59 -2.65
N HIS A 136 -13.55 -17.18 -1.57
CA HIS A 136 -14.77 -17.98 -1.60
C HIS A 136 -16.00 -17.23 -1.09
N GLY A 137 -15.85 -16.16 -0.30
CA GLY A 137 -16.96 -15.44 0.35
C GLY A 137 -17.25 -15.96 1.76
N PRO A 138 -18.12 -15.28 2.53
CA PRO A 138 -18.44 -15.67 3.90
C PRO A 138 -19.11 -17.04 3.95
N GLY A 139 -18.60 -17.91 4.83
CA GLY A 139 -18.97 -19.31 4.91
C GLY A 139 -19.88 -19.68 6.08
N GLY A 140 -20.32 -18.73 6.90
CA GLY A 140 -21.06 -19.02 8.14
C GLY A 140 -22.27 -19.93 7.97
N LEU A 141 -23.12 -19.67 6.97
CA LEU A 141 -24.29 -20.51 6.68
C LEU A 141 -23.90 -21.86 6.05
N HIS A 142 -22.84 -21.87 5.23
CA HIS A 142 -22.27 -23.09 4.67
C HIS A 142 -21.77 -24.05 5.76
N VAL A 143 -21.07 -23.55 6.77
CA VAL A 143 -20.58 -24.36 7.90
C VAL A 143 -21.72 -24.99 8.69
N ILE A 144 -22.84 -24.28 8.86
CA ILE A 144 -24.02 -24.78 9.59
C ILE A 144 -24.77 -25.84 8.77
N ALA A 145 -25.00 -25.59 7.49
CA ALA A 145 -25.87 -26.41 6.65
C ALA A 145 -25.14 -27.52 5.88
N GLY A 146 -23.82 -27.41 5.69
CA GLY A 146 -23.02 -28.32 4.85
C GLY A 146 -23.26 -28.17 3.34
N ASP A 147 -23.94 -27.11 2.90
CA ASP A 147 -24.28 -26.88 1.48
C ASP A 147 -23.48 -25.71 0.89
N THR A 148 -22.84 -25.93 -0.26
CA THR A 148 -22.04 -24.93 -0.99
C THR A 148 -22.89 -23.83 -1.65
N SER A 149 -24.21 -23.99 -1.72
CA SER A 149 -25.14 -22.94 -2.12
C SER A 149 -25.21 -21.80 -1.09
N ASN A 150 -24.88 -22.09 0.16
CA ASN A 150 -24.85 -21.13 1.28
C ASN A 150 -23.53 -20.36 1.40
N ILE A 151 -22.69 -20.38 0.37
CA ILE A 151 -21.49 -19.55 0.25
C ILE A 151 -21.83 -18.33 -0.59
N ASP A 152 -21.78 -17.13 0.00
CA ASP A 152 -22.00 -15.89 -0.72
C ASP A 152 -20.76 -15.49 -1.54
N ARG A 153 -20.63 -16.11 -2.72
CA ARG A 153 -19.51 -15.86 -3.63
C ARG A 153 -19.50 -14.44 -4.20
N ALA A 154 -20.61 -13.70 -4.15
CA ALA A 154 -20.62 -12.32 -4.63
C ALA A 154 -19.77 -11.40 -3.73
N LEU A 155 -19.61 -11.77 -2.46
CA LEU A 155 -18.79 -11.04 -1.49
C LEU A 155 -17.30 -11.45 -1.53
N ALA A 156 -16.95 -12.48 -2.30
CA ALA A 156 -15.62 -13.06 -2.41
C ALA A 156 -14.59 -12.24 -3.20
N SER A 157 -14.96 -11.07 -3.74
CA SER A 157 -14.08 -10.23 -4.58
C SER A 157 -14.08 -8.76 -4.20
N ALA A 158 -14.66 -8.41 -3.05
CA ALA A 158 -14.83 -7.03 -2.63
C ALA A 158 -13.67 -6.54 -1.72
N SER A 159 -12.42 -6.87 -2.07
CA SER A 159 -11.21 -6.57 -1.27
C SER A 159 -10.70 -5.14 -1.41
N ALA A 160 -11.45 -4.23 -2.04
CA ALA A 160 -11.20 -2.81 -1.89
C ALA A 160 -12.48 -2.14 -1.36
N PRO A 161 -12.49 -1.52 -0.17
CA PRO A 161 -13.39 -0.40 0.01
C PRO A 161 -13.11 0.58 -1.14
N THR A 162 -14.15 1.16 -1.72
CA THR A 162 -14.00 2.34 -2.57
C THR A 162 -13.10 3.33 -1.81
N PRO A 163 -12.07 3.93 -2.45
CA PRO A 163 -11.26 4.94 -1.78
C PRO A 163 -12.23 5.94 -1.15
N VAL A 164 -11.98 6.34 0.10
CA VAL A 164 -12.65 7.50 0.69
C VAL A 164 -12.41 8.66 -0.29
N THR A 165 -13.39 8.93 -1.14
CA THR A 165 -13.43 10.14 -1.92
C THR A 165 -13.78 11.22 -0.92
N SER A 166 -12.77 11.97 -0.49
CA SER A 166 -12.99 13.30 0.07
C SER A 166 -13.88 14.07 -0.91
N PRO A 167 -14.86 14.87 -0.45
CA PRO A 167 -15.75 15.60 -1.33
C PRO A 167 -14.98 16.73 -2.00
N SER A 168 -14.33 16.44 -3.13
CA SER A 168 -13.83 17.46 -4.03
C SER A 168 -14.65 17.38 -5.31
N THR A 169 -15.60 18.31 -5.39
CA THR A 169 -16.33 18.81 -6.57
C THR A 169 -15.95 18.19 -7.92
N ALA A 170 -16.95 17.56 -8.52
CA ALA A 170 -16.98 17.12 -9.90
C ALA A 170 -16.57 18.24 -10.88
N THR A 171 -15.63 17.92 -11.77
CA THR A 171 -15.60 18.40 -13.16
C THR A 171 -14.78 17.40 -13.98
N ALA A 172 -15.46 16.39 -14.51
CA ALA A 172 -14.87 15.46 -15.46
C ALA A 172 -14.72 16.16 -16.83
N SER A 173 -13.49 16.48 -17.22
CA SER A 173 -13.18 16.84 -18.61
C SER A 173 -12.75 15.59 -19.36
N THR A 174 -13.60 15.15 -20.29
CA THR A 174 -13.39 14.00 -21.16
C THR A 174 -12.26 14.27 -22.16
N ILE A 175 -11.08 13.66 -21.96
CA ILE A 175 -10.06 13.57 -23.02
C ILE A 175 -10.32 12.31 -23.84
N ARG A 176 -10.87 12.51 -25.03
CA ARG A 176 -11.14 11.48 -26.05
C ARG A 176 -9.81 11.02 -26.65
N ARG A 177 -9.42 9.78 -26.40
CA ARG A 177 -8.20 9.16 -26.96
C ARG A 177 -8.51 8.63 -28.36
N THR A 178 -7.91 9.21 -29.40
CA THR A 178 -7.92 8.67 -30.76
C THR A 178 -6.88 7.54 -30.86
N SER A 179 -7.33 6.32 -31.14
CA SER A 179 -6.46 5.18 -31.43
C SER A 179 -6.11 5.17 -32.93
N VAL A 180 -4.83 5.37 -33.27
CA VAL A 180 -4.31 5.09 -34.61
C VAL A 180 -4.15 3.58 -34.76
N ARG A 181 -4.78 2.99 -35.78
CA ARG A 181 -4.74 1.56 -36.11
C ARG A 181 -3.75 1.36 -37.27
N SER A 182 -2.56 0.81 -37.01
CA SER A 182 -1.70 0.30 -38.08
C SER A 182 -2.07 -1.16 -38.39
N ARG A 183 -2.21 -1.49 -39.68
CA ARG A 183 -2.46 -2.85 -40.16
C ARG A 183 -1.11 -3.53 -40.40
N GLY A 184 -0.84 -4.62 -39.71
CA GLY A 184 0.22 -5.57 -40.04
C GLY A 184 -0.41 -6.93 -40.33
N SER A 185 -0.18 -7.49 -41.51
CA SER A 185 -0.60 -8.83 -41.91
C SER A 185 0.31 -9.88 -41.27
N VAL A 186 -0.27 -10.83 -40.53
CA VAL A 186 0.46 -11.97 -39.95
C VAL A 186 0.03 -13.23 -40.69
N THR A 187 0.98 -13.91 -41.31
CA THR A 187 0.85 -15.29 -41.81
C THR A 187 1.07 -16.28 -40.65
N PRO A 188 0.41 -17.45 -40.64
CA PRO A 188 0.50 -18.38 -39.52
C PRO A 188 1.63 -19.39 -39.76
N SER A 189 2.68 -19.36 -38.92
CA SER A 189 3.54 -20.54 -38.74
C SER A 189 4.22 -20.53 -37.36
N GLY A 190 4.05 -21.64 -36.63
CA GLY A 190 4.89 -22.06 -35.50
C GLY A 190 4.68 -21.36 -34.16
N ARG A 191 4.11 -22.06 -33.17
CA ARG A 191 4.04 -21.62 -31.77
C ARG A 191 5.46 -21.54 -31.18
N ARG A 192 5.95 -20.34 -30.86
CA ARG A 192 7.06 -20.14 -29.89
C ARG A 192 6.47 -20.03 -28.47
N PRO A 193 7.21 -20.45 -27.43
CA PRO A 193 6.84 -20.20 -26.03
C PRO A 193 6.71 -18.71 -25.75
N LEU A 194 5.71 -18.33 -24.97
CA LEU A 194 5.45 -16.95 -24.55
C LEU A 194 6.52 -16.51 -23.54
N GLU A 195 7.38 -15.57 -23.92
CA GLU A 195 8.15 -14.76 -22.97
C GLU A 195 7.21 -13.76 -22.26
N PRO A 196 7.40 -13.49 -20.95
CA PRO A 196 6.61 -12.49 -20.25
C PRO A 196 6.90 -11.08 -20.79
N PRO A 197 5.88 -10.19 -20.87
CA PRO A 197 6.08 -8.84 -21.36
C PRO A 197 6.99 -8.05 -20.42
N ALA A 198 8.07 -7.49 -20.96
CA ALA A 198 8.92 -6.55 -20.25
C ALA A 198 8.11 -5.36 -19.71
N PRO A 199 8.31 -4.95 -18.44
CA PRO A 199 7.50 -3.92 -17.84
C PRO A 199 7.82 -2.56 -18.47
N ARG A 200 6.81 -1.92 -19.06
CA ARG A 200 6.90 -0.55 -19.56
C ARG A 200 6.69 0.42 -18.39
N HIS A 201 7.75 0.73 -17.67
CA HIS A 201 7.70 1.76 -16.63
C HIS A 201 7.75 3.17 -17.25
N ARG A 202 6.73 3.97 -16.97
CA ARG A 202 6.77 5.42 -17.15
C ARG A 202 7.69 6.00 -16.07
N MET A 203 8.78 6.64 -16.49
CA MET A 203 9.77 7.22 -15.59
C MET A 203 9.21 8.45 -14.87
N HIS A 204 9.22 8.42 -13.54
CA HIS A 204 9.19 9.62 -12.72
C HIS A 204 10.63 9.95 -12.31
N VAL A 205 11.07 11.18 -12.59
CA VAL A 205 12.47 11.61 -12.43
C VAL A 205 12.59 12.49 -11.20
N ALA A 206 13.35 12.05 -10.20
CA ALA A 206 13.80 12.93 -9.12
C ALA A 206 15.07 13.68 -9.58
N VAL A 207 15.05 15.01 -9.54
CA VAL A 207 16.19 15.85 -9.91
C VAL A 207 16.94 16.27 -8.64
N ARG A 208 18.17 15.79 -8.44
CA ARG A 208 19.10 16.36 -7.45
C ARG A 208 20.07 17.30 -8.14
N ALA A 209 19.80 18.60 -8.11
CA ALA A 209 20.76 19.61 -8.55
C ALA A 209 21.78 19.89 -7.43
N ARG A 210 23.07 19.67 -7.69
CA ARG A 210 24.16 20.22 -6.88
C ARG A 210 24.87 21.30 -7.69
N ALA A 211 24.75 22.56 -7.29
CA ALA A 211 25.58 23.63 -7.84
C ALA A 211 26.98 23.51 -7.24
N ARG A 212 27.97 23.10 -8.03
CA ARG A 212 29.38 23.19 -7.66
C ARG A 212 30.04 24.20 -8.61
N GLY A 213 30.47 25.34 -8.06
CA GLY A 213 31.20 26.36 -8.83
C GLY A 213 30.81 27.82 -8.60
N VAL A 214 29.81 28.11 -7.75
CA VAL A 214 29.53 29.51 -7.35
C VAL A 214 30.08 29.75 -5.95
N SER A 215 31.24 30.41 -5.87
CA SER A 215 31.73 31.02 -4.63
C SER A 215 30.93 32.29 -4.37
N ILE A 216 29.76 32.17 -3.75
CA ILE A 216 29.08 33.33 -3.19
C ILE A 216 29.77 33.66 -1.86
N ARG A 217 30.80 34.51 -1.87
CA ARG A 217 31.26 35.17 -0.63
C ARG A 217 30.22 36.22 -0.24
N GLY A 218 29.14 35.78 0.39
CA GLY A 218 28.21 36.63 1.12
C GLY A 218 28.59 36.62 2.59
N THR A 219 29.25 37.67 3.06
CA THR A 219 29.45 37.91 4.50
C THR A 219 28.09 38.09 5.16
N CYS A 220 27.60 37.05 5.86
CA CYS A 220 26.50 37.20 6.79
C CYS A 220 27.07 37.84 8.07
N ALA A 221 27.19 39.17 8.07
CA ALA A 221 27.42 39.93 9.29
C ALA A 221 26.17 39.82 10.17
N ARG A 222 26.19 38.92 11.16
CA ARG A 222 25.22 38.93 12.25
C ARG A 222 25.48 40.16 13.11
N SER A 223 24.68 41.22 12.92
CA SER A 223 24.57 42.28 13.91
C SER A 223 23.87 41.73 15.16
N ARG A 224 24.66 41.31 16.15
CA ARG A 224 24.16 41.07 17.50
C ARG A 224 23.82 42.44 18.09
N ARG A 225 22.53 42.79 18.16
CA ARG A 225 22.07 43.85 19.06
C ARG A 225 22.27 43.34 20.49
N ALA A 226 23.26 43.91 21.17
CA ALA A 226 23.42 43.79 22.61
C ALA A 226 22.19 44.38 23.30
N ARG A 227 21.43 43.55 24.03
CA ARG A 227 20.50 44.05 25.05
C ARG A 227 21.35 44.35 26.28
N GLY A 228 21.71 45.62 26.45
CA GLY A 228 22.35 46.11 27.67
C GLY A 228 21.37 46.03 28.82
N GLY A 229 21.66 45.15 29.78
CA GLY A 229 21.11 45.24 31.13
C GLY A 229 21.77 46.40 31.86
N ARG A 230 20.96 47.30 32.44
CA ARG A 230 21.41 48.22 33.49
C ARG A 230 21.00 47.61 34.82
N ARG A 231 22.00 47.36 35.66
CA ARG A 231 21.85 47.17 37.10
C ARG A 231 21.79 48.55 37.75
N SER A 232 20.96 48.67 38.78
CA SER A 232 20.95 49.77 39.74
C SER A 232 22.19 49.73 40.62
N ALA A 233 22.69 50.91 41.02
CA ALA A 233 23.33 51.16 42.31
C ALA A 233 23.29 52.67 42.59
N ASP A 234 22.92 52.99 43.83
CA ASP A 234 23.16 54.25 44.54
C ASP A 234 24.64 54.66 44.55
#